data_AF-A0A7Y3HG01-F1
#
_entry.id   AF-A0A7Y3HG01-F1
#
_cell.length_a   1.000
_cell.length_b   1.000
_cell.length_c   1.000
_cell.angle_alpha   90.00
_cell.angle_beta   90.00
_cell.angle_gamma   90.00
#
_symmetry.space_group_name_H-M   'P 1'
#
loop_
_entity.id
_entity.type
_entity.pdbx_description
1 polymer ?
#
loop_
_entity_poly.entity_id
_entity_poly.type
_entity_poly.pdbx_seq_one_letter_code
_entity_poly.pdbx_strand_id
1 'polypeptide(L)'
;MEAIELLAERKVQLAPDWPADGQQDRADEDDPFTLWLPTVLVASKSDVVEHAREELVALEELTGLDCPVLSVSAVSGDGLDELGRWLFEQLAIVRVYTKKPGGPMDDGKPYTVRRGDTVLDDARLVHRDIAASLKYARLVGGSGHQGQQVGRDHVVADGDVLELHS
;
A
#
# COMPACT_ATOMS: atom_id res chain seq x y z
N MET A 1 0.70 -23.71 -13.60
CA MET A 1 2.15 -23.84 -13.88
C MET A 1 2.62 -22.87 -14.95
N GLU A 2 1.98 -22.81 -16.13
CA GLU A 2 2.40 -21.94 -17.25
C GLU A 2 2.60 -20.45 -16.89
N ALA A 3 1.75 -19.89 -16.03
CA ALA A 3 1.89 -18.48 -15.62
C ALA A 3 3.13 -18.21 -14.74
N ILE A 4 3.50 -19.14 -13.85
CA ILE A 4 4.69 -18.99 -12.98
C ILE A 4 5.95 -19.13 -13.83
N GLU A 5 5.97 -20.10 -14.75
CA GLU A 5 7.06 -20.28 -15.71
C GLU A 5 7.25 -19.03 -16.58
N LEU A 6 6.15 -18.46 -17.11
CA LEU A 6 6.19 -17.23 -17.89
C LEU A 6 6.74 -16.03 -17.11
N LEU A 7 6.44 -15.93 -15.81
CA LEU A 7 6.99 -14.88 -14.95
C LEU A 7 8.49 -15.10 -14.72
N ALA A 8 8.90 -16.34 -14.46
CA ALA A 8 10.32 -16.69 -14.30
C ALA A 8 11.13 -16.42 -15.58
N GLU A 9 10.60 -16.71 -16.77
CA GLU A 9 11.21 -16.36 -18.07
C GLU A 9 11.42 -14.85 -18.22
N ARG A 10 10.58 -14.04 -17.59
CA ARG A 10 10.66 -12.58 -17.56
C ARG A 10 11.48 -12.03 -16.40
N LYS A 11 12.21 -12.91 -15.68
CA LYS A 11 12.97 -12.58 -14.47
C LYS A 11 12.11 -11.98 -13.35
N VAL A 12 10.84 -12.39 -13.27
CA VAL A 12 9.93 -12.00 -12.19
C VAL A 12 9.75 -13.19 -11.25
N GLN A 13 10.10 -12.98 -9.98
CA GLN A 13 9.94 -13.96 -8.91
C GLN A 13 8.87 -13.49 -7.93
N LEU A 14 8.02 -14.41 -7.48
CA LEU A 14 6.95 -14.14 -6.53
C LEU A 14 7.51 -14.23 -5.11
N ALA A 15 7.41 -13.13 -4.36
CA ALA A 15 7.84 -13.06 -2.97
C ALA A 15 6.62 -13.16 -2.03
N PRO A 16 6.71 -13.95 -0.95
CA PRO A 16 5.64 -14.03 0.04
C PRO A 16 5.63 -12.83 1.00
N ASP A 17 6.73 -12.10 1.08
CA ASP A 17 6.95 -11.06 2.07
C ASP A 17 6.31 -9.73 1.68
N TRP A 18 5.64 -9.14 2.66
CA TRP A 18 5.05 -7.81 2.63
C TRP A 18 5.47 -7.06 3.91
N PRO A 19 5.52 -5.71 3.92
CA PRO A 19 5.10 -4.78 2.88
C PRO A 19 6.07 -4.64 1.70
N ALA A 20 5.55 -4.15 0.58
CA ALA A 20 6.26 -4.05 -0.71
C ALA A 20 7.36 -2.97 -0.79
N ASP A 21 7.47 -2.14 0.23
CA ASP A 21 8.35 -0.97 0.28
C ASP A 21 9.77 -1.26 0.80
N GLY A 22 9.97 -2.42 1.46
CA GLY A 22 11.28 -2.84 2.00
C GLY A 22 12.19 -3.58 1.03
N GLN A 23 11.83 -3.73 -0.25
CA GLN A 23 12.45 -4.70 -1.15
C GLN A 23 13.67 -4.18 -1.95
N GLN A 24 14.23 -3.02 -1.60
CA GLN A 24 15.40 -2.47 -2.30
C GLN A 24 16.66 -3.37 -2.19
N ASP A 25 16.69 -4.35 -1.28
CA ASP A 25 17.89 -5.15 -1.00
C ASP A 25 17.83 -6.63 -1.42
N ARG A 26 16.80 -7.10 -2.16
CA ARG A 26 16.88 -8.42 -2.83
C ARG A 26 17.56 -8.31 -4.18
N ALA A 27 18.79 -7.80 -4.19
CA ALA A 27 19.68 -8.11 -5.29
C ALA A 27 20.03 -9.58 -5.14
N ASP A 28 19.51 -10.42 -6.04
CA ASP A 28 20.00 -11.79 -6.14
C ASP A 28 21.48 -11.71 -6.53
N GLU A 29 22.38 -12.28 -5.72
CA GLU A 29 23.82 -12.24 -6.01
C GLU A 29 24.13 -12.86 -7.39
N ASP A 30 23.25 -13.77 -7.84
CA ASP A 30 23.37 -14.50 -9.11
C ASP A 30 22.75 -13.74 -10.31
N ASP A 31 21.67 -12.99 -10.13
CA ASP A 31 21.06 -12.17 -11.19
C ASP A 31 20.46 -10.87 -10.64
N PRO A 32 21.18 -9.74 -10.74
CA PRO A 32 20.72 -8.45 -10.23
C PRO A 32 19.53 -7.87 -11.01
N PHE A 33 19.13 -8.49 -12.13
CA PHE A 33 17.95 -8.10 -12.89
C PHE A 33 16.68 -8.85 -12.49
N THR A 34 16.76 -9.77 -11.53
CA THR A 34 15.58 -10.47 -11.00
C THR A 34 14.72 -9.51 -10.20
N LEU A 35 13.46 -9.38 -10.62
CA LEU A 35 12.44 -8.60 -9.93
C LEU A 35 11.68 -9.49 -8.97
N TRP A 36 11.88 -9.28 -7.68
CA TRP A 36 11.06 -9.88 -6.64
C TRP A 36 9.82 -9.03 -6.42
N LEU A 37 8.63 -9.61 -6.60
CA LEU A 37 7.36 -8.91 -6.42
C LEU A 37 6.57 -9.55 -5.27
N PRO A 38 6.18 -8.76 -4.25
CA PRO A 38 5.29 -9.21 -3.19
C PRO A 38 3.99 -9.68 -3.81
N THR A 39 3.56 -10.87 -3.42
CA THR A 39 2.46 -11.58 -4.07
C THR A 39 1.48 -12.09 -3.04
N VAL A 40 0.21 -12.07 -3.41
CA VAL A 40 -0.89 -12.70 -2.68
C VAL A 40 -1.68 -13.55 -3.68
N LEU A 41 -2.01 -14.78 -3.29
CA LEU A 41 -2.85 -15.66 -4.07
C LEU A 41 -4.31 -15.39 -3.73
N VAL A 42 -5.12 -15.13 -4.76
CA VAL A 42 -6.55 -14.88 -4.59
C VAL A 42 -7.34 -16.05 -5.18
N ALA A 43 -7.83 -16.93 -4.31
CA ALA A 43 -8.67 -18.05 -4.67
C ALA A 43 -10.11 -17.59 -4.89
N SER A 44 -10.45 -17.28 -6.14
CA SER A 44 -11.79 -16.83 -6.51
C SER A 44 -12.81 -17.98 -6.59
N LYS A 45 -14.10 -17.62 -6.55
CA LYS A 45 -15.28 -18.53 -6.65
C LYS A 45 -15.52 -19.36 -5.40
N SER A 46 -15.26 -18.81 -4.23
CA SER A 46 -15.54 -19.50 -2.96
C SER A 46 -17.02 -19.88 -2.75
N ASP A 47 -17.93 -19.26 -3.50
CA ASP A 47 -19.36 -19.56 -3.50
C ASP A 47 -19.73 -20.94 -4.07
N VAL A 48 -18.86 -21.57 -4.88
CA VAL A 48 -19.11 -22.91 -5.46
C VAL A 48 -18.37 -24.03 -4.74
N VAL A 49 -17.63 -23.71 -3.67
CA VAL A 49 -16.77 -24.65 -2.97
C VAL A 49 -17.28 -24.89 -1.56
N GLU A 50 -17.71 -26.13 -1.26
CA GLU A 50 -18.24 -26.48 0.06
C GLU A 50 -17.14 -26.56 1.15
N HIS A 51 -15.92 -26.94 0.77
CA HIS A 51 -14.76 -27.09 1.67
C HIS A 51 -13.60 -26.16 1.28
N ALA A 52 -13.89 -24.86 1.18
CA ALA A 52 -12.93 -23.85 0.70
C ALA A 52 -11.56 -23.93 1.39
N ARG A 53 -11.51 -24.24 2.70
CA ARG A 53 -10.25 -24.36 3.44
C ARG A 53 -9.38 -25.54 3.00
N GLU A 54 -9.97 -26.68 2.67
CA GLU A 54 -9.23 -27.87 2.22
C GLU A 54 -8.69 -27.67 0.80
N GLU A 55 -9.51 -27.05 -0.07
CA GLU A 55 -9.11 -26.68 -1.43
C GLU A 55 -8.00 -25.61 -1.44
N LEU A 56 -7.99 -24.70 -0.47
CA LEU A 56 -6.89 -23.74 -0.31
C LEU A 56 -5.56 -24.43 0.01
N VAL A 57 -5.57 -25.42 0.92
CA VAL A 57 -4.36 -26.20 1.25
C VAL A 57 -3.89 -26.97 0.01
N ALA A 58 -4.80 -27.60 -0.72
CA ALA A 58 -4.47 -28.28 -1.96
C ALA A 58 -3.88 -27.32 -3.01
N LEU A 59 -4.39 -26.09 -3.11
CA LEU A 59 -3.86 -25.07 -4.00
C LEU A 59 -2.43 -24.64 -3.61
N GLU A 60 -2.16 -24.44 -2.33
CA GLU A 60 -0.81 -24.14 -1.81
C GLU A 60 0.17 -25.27 -2.17
N GLU A 61 -0.20 -26.52 -1.89
CA GLU A 61 0.62 -27.70 -2.21
C GLU A 61 0.88 -27.87 -3.72
N LEU A 62 -0.15 -27.66 -4.56
CA LEU A 62 -0.05 -27.81 -6.01
C LEU A 62 0.77 -26.69 -6.66
N THR A 63 0.71 -25.47 -6.11
CA THR A 63 1.44 -24.33 -6.64
C THR A 63 2.88 -24.27 -6.12
N GLY A 64 3.14 -24.84 -4.95
CA GLY A 64 4.44 -24.76 -4.28
C GLY A 64 4.83 -23.34 -3.87
N LEU A 65 3.84 -22.43 -3.80
CA LEU A 65 4.04 -21.03 -3.46
C LEU A 65 3.73 -20.83 -1.97
N ASP A 66 4.67 -20.24 -1.25
CA ASP A 66 4.51 -19.86 0.17
C ASP A 66 3.87 -18.47 0.34
N CYS A 67 3.09 -18.03 -0.66
CA CYS A 67 2.48 -16.71 -0.66
C CYS A 67 1.22 -16.69 0.21
N PRO A 68 0.90 -15.56 0.88
CA PRO A 68 -0.39 -15.39 1.54
C PRO A 68 -1.55 -15.72 0.59
N VAL A 69 -2.58 -16.42 1.08
CA VAL A 69 -3.74 -16.82 0.28
C VAL A 69 -5.03 -16.26 0.87
N LEU A 70 -5.87 -15.67 0.03
CA LEU A 70 -7.19 -15.16 0.39
C LEU A 70 -8.25 -15.79 -0.52
N SER A 71 -9.34 -16.26 0.08
CA SER A 71 -10.49 -16.81 -0.64
C SER A 71 -11.55 -15.73 -0.84
N VAL A 72 -12.08 -15.59 -2.05
CA VAL A 72 -13.08 -14.58 -2.40
C VAL A 72 -14.17 -15.12 -3.31
N SER A 73 -15.34 -14.47 -3.28
CA SER A 73 -16.36 -14.62 -4.30
C SER A 73 -16.70 -13.27 -4.91
N ALA A 74 -16.55 -13.18 -6.23
CA ALA A 74 -17.00 -12.01 -6.98
C ALA A 74 -18.54 -11.95 -7.13
N VAL A 75 -19.25 -13.06 -6.85
CA VAL A 75 -20.72 -13.15 -6.97
C VAL A 75 -21.39 -12.72 -5.67
N SER A 76 -20.98 -13.29 -4.53
CA SER A 76 -21.54 -12.92 -3.23
C SER A 76 -20.89 -11.67 -2.62
N GLY A 77 -19.66 -11.36 -3.05
CA GLY A 77 -18.83 -10.31 -2.45
C GLY A 77 -18.00 -10.78 -1.25
N ASP A 78 -18.12 -12.05 -0.86
CA ASP A 78 -17.38 -12.60 0.26
C ASP A 78 -15.87 -12.46 0.06
N GLY A 79 -15.17 -12.04 1.12
CA GLY A 79 -13.72 -11.86 1.12
C GLY A 79 -13.20 -10.61 0.38
N LEU A 80 -14.02 -9.87 -0.37
CA LEU A 80 -13.55 -8.69 -1.11
C LEU A 80 -13.18 -7.51 -0.20
N ASP A 81 -13.96 -7.27 0.86
CA ASP A 81 -13.64 -6.23 1.85
C ASP A 81 -12.36 -6.53 2.64
N GLU A 82 -12.13 -7.82 2.93
CA GLU A 82 -10.91 -8.29 3.58
C GLU A 82 -9.71 -8.13 2.65
N LEU A 83 -9.83 -8.55 1.38
CA LEU A 83 -8.81 -8.35 0.36
C LEU A 83 -8.45 -6.87 0.21
N GLY A 84 -9.44 -5.99 0.15
CA GLY A 84 -9.21 -4.55 0.04
C GLY A 84 -8.45 -3.98 1.25
N ARG A 85 -8.83 -4.38 2.47
CA ARG A 85 -8.15 -3.96 3.71
C ARG A 85 -6.74 -4.49 3.79
N TRP A 86 -6.56 -5.77 3.46
CA TRP A 86 -5.26 -6.43 3.44
C TRP A 86 -4.31 -5.75 2.47
N LEU A 87 -4.76 -5.50 1.22
CA LEU A 87 -3.97 -4.79 0.23
C LEU A 87 -3.58 -3.37 0.70
N PHE A 88 -4.53 -2.63 1.29
CA PHE A 88 -4.25 -1.28 1.79
C PHE A 88 -3.16 -1.27 2.87
N GLU A 89 -3.20 -2.22 3.79
CA GLU A 89 -2.21 -2.38 4.85
C GLU A 89 -0.85 -2.84 4.31
N GLN A 90 -0.82 -3.88 3.48
CA GLN A 90 0.42 -4.47 2.96
C GLN A 90 1.12 -3.60 1.91
N LEU A 91 0.37 -2.78 1.17
CA LEU A 91 0.94 -1.75 0.31
C LEU A 91 1.41 -0.51 1.10
N ALA A 92 1.28 -0.53 2.44
CA ALA A 92 1.69 0.52 3.35
C ALA A 92 1.08 1.89 2.97
N ILE A 93 -0.17 1.89 2.52
CA ILE A 93 -0.84 3.09 2.02
C ILE A 93 -1.20 4.02 3.18
N VAL A 94 -0.90 5.31 3.00
CA VAL A 94 -1.23 6.39 3.94
C VAL A 94 -1.99 7.47 3.18
N ARG A 95 -3.18 7.82 3.67
CA ARG A 95 -4.01 8.90 3.12
C ARG A 95 -3.78 10.17 3.92
N VAL A 96 -3.34 11.22 3.25
CA VAL A 96 -3.17 12.54 3.85
C VAL A 96 -4.14 13.51 3.19
N TYR A 97 -4.87 14.23 4.01
CA TYR A 97 -5.78 15.27 3.57
C TYR A 97 -5.07 16.62 3.67
N THR A 98 -5.46 17.56 2.82
CA THR A 98 -4.92 18.92 2.89
C THR A 98 -6.03 19.93 3.02
N LYS A 99 -5.67 21.10 3.51
CA LYS A 99 -6.55 22.26 3.51
C LYS A 99 -5.75 23.53 3.30
N LYS A 100 -6.41 24.55 2.77
CA LYS A 100 -5.82 25.88 2.64
C LYS A 100 -5.73 26.56 4.01
N PRO A 101 -4.69 27.38 4.28
CA PRO A 101 -4.63 28.21 5.47
C PRO A 101 -5.90 29.03 5.67
N GLY A 102 -6.59 28.82 6.80
CA GLY A 102 -7.85 29.52 7.14
C GLY A 102 -9.07 29.11 6.31
N GLY A 103 -8.92 28.16 5.38
CA GLY A 103 -10.01 27.60 4.58
C GLY A 103 -10.65 26.37 5.22
N PRO A 104 -11.80 25.92 4.68
CA PRO A 104 -12.36 24.62 5.04
C PRO A 104 -11.42 23.49 4.62
N MET A 105 -11.62 22.30 5.21
CA MET A 105 -10.98 21.08 4.75
C MET A 105 -11.35 20.84 3.28
N ASP A 106 -10.38 20.48 2.44
CA ASP A 106 -10.67 20.18 1.04
C ASP A 106 -11.55 18.92 0.95
N ASP A 107 -12.64 19.03 0.20
CA ASP A 107 -13.80 18.16 0.27
C ASP A 107 -13.54 16.84 -0.51
N GLY A 108 -12.73 15.95 0.08
CA GLY A 108 -12.97 14.51 -0.04
C GLY A 108 -11.93 13.67 -0.77
N LYS A 109 -10.85 14.24 -1.33
CA LYS A 109 -9.78 13.42 -1.94
C LYS A 109 -8.46 13.55 -1.18
N PRO A 110 -8.00 12.49 -0.51
CA PRO A 110 -6.68 12.48 0.09
C PRO A 110 -5.60 12.36 -1.00
N TYR A 111 -4.42 12.87 -0.69
CA TYR A 111 -3.19 12.44 -1.32
C TYR A 111 -2.79 11.08 -0.74
N THR A 112 -2.28 10.22 -1.61
CA THR A 112 -1.89 8.86 -1.25
C THR A 112 -0.37 8.78 -1.27
N VAL A 113 0.21 8.59 -0.10
CA VAL A 113 1.64 8.43 0.15
C VAL A 113 1.89 7.04 0.77
N ARG A 114 3.15 6.68 0.97
CA ARG A 114 3.53 5.45 1.67
C ARG A 114 3.87 5.73 3.13
N ARG A 115 3.74 4.72 3.98
CA ARG A 115 4.19 4.79 5.37
C ARG A 115 5.67 5.14 5.42
N GLY A 116 6.02 6.16 6.20
CA GLY A 116 7.38 6.69 6.28
C GLY A 116 7.62 7.94 5.43
N ASP A 117 6.73 8.24 4.47
CA ASP A 117 6.78 9.50 3.73
C ASP A 117 6.55 10.69 4.66
N THR A 118 7.00 11.86 4.22
CA THR A 118 7.02 13.07 5.04
C THR A 118 6.03 14.12 4.57
N VAL A 119 5.82 15.15 5.39
CA VAL A 119 5.08 16.37 5.00
C VAL A 119 5.62 16.96 3.69
N LEU A 120 6.93 16.89 3.44
CA LEU A 120 7.50 17.37 2.18
C LEU A 120 7.08 16.54 0.97
N ASP A 121 7.00 15.22 1.14
CA ASP A 121 6.56 14.31 0.07
C ASP A 121 5.09 14.54 -0.27
N ASP A 122 4.25 14.73 0.73
CA ASP A 122 2.85 15.15 0.54
C ASP A 122 2.76 16.51 -0.18
N ALA A 123 3.53 17.51 0.27
CA ALA A 123 3.54 18.84 -0.37
C ALA A 123 3.94 18.80 -1.85
N ARG A 124 4.79 17.84 -2.27
CA ARG A 124 5.16 17.64 -3.69
C ARG A 124 3.98 17.14 -4.52
N LEU A 125 3.12 16.29 -3.94
CA LEU A 125 1.91 15.81 -4.58
C LEU A 125 0.87 16.93 -4.76
N VAL A 126 0.82 17.88 -3.81
CA VAL A 126 0.00 19.09 -3.96
C VAL A 126 0.52 19.95 -5.11
N HIS A 127 1.77 20.42 -5.01
CA HIS A 127 2.44 21.16 -6.08
C HIS A 127 3.94 21.34 -5.79
N ARG A 128 4.78 21.27 -6.83
CA ARG A 128 6.24 21.51 -6.77
C ARG A 128 6.60 22.81 -6.05
N ASP A 129 5.91 23.92 -6.35
CA ASP A 129 6.28 25.23 -5.80
C ASP A 129 5.92 25.34 -4.32
N ILE A 130 4.83 24.69 -3.89
CA ILE A 130 4.45 24.59 -2.47
C ILE A 130 5.54 23.83 -1.73
N ALA A 131 5.95 22.67 -2.24
CA ALA A 131 7.06 21.90 -1.67
C ALA A 131 8.37 22.71 -1.60
N ALA A 132 8.70 23.46 -2.65
CA ALA A 132 9.92 24.26 -2.73
C ALA A 132 9.97 25.40 -1.70
N SER A 133 8.83 26.03 -1.43
CA SER A 133 8.71 27.18 -0.51
C SER A 133 8.19 26.82 0.88
N LEU A 134 7.85 25.55 1.13
CA LEU A 134 7.30 25.07 2.40
C LEU A 134 8.19 25.45 3.60
N LYS A 135 7.62 26.23 4.53
CA LYS A 135 8.24 26.60 5.79
C LYS A 135 7.90 25.62 6.91
N TYR A 136 6.63 25.26 7.01
CA TYR A 136 6.10 24.30 7.98
C TYR A 136 4.71 23.82 7.52
N ALA A 137 4.20 22.77 8.16
CA ALA A 137 2.79 22.43 8.09
C ALA A 137 2.16 22.52 9.48
N ARG A 138 0.84 22.73 9.52
CA ARG A 138 0.06 22.60 10.74
C ARG A 138 -0.79 21.33 10.62
N LEU A 139 -0.59 20.42 11.56
CA LEU A 139 -1.35 19.19 11.66
C LEU A 139 -2.71 19.46 12.34
N VAL A 140 -3.78 18.97 11.74
CA VAL A 140 -5.15 19.18 12.21
C VAL A 140 -5.82 17.83 12.43
N GLY A 141 -5.47 17.18 13.54
CA GLY A 141 -5.94 15.82 13.90
C GLY A 141 -5.06 14.71 13.34
N GLY A 142 -5.29 13.47 13.81
CA GLY A 142 -4.53 12.27 13.42
C GLY A 142 -3.35 11.99 14.36
N SER A 143 -2.13 12.10 13.83
CA SER A 143 -0.87 11.70 14.47
C SER A 143 -0.27 12.67 15.50
N GLY A 144 -0.94 13.78 15.79
CA GLY A 144 -0.44 14.81 16.71
C GLY A 144 -1.52 15.72 17.26
N HIS A 145 -1.11 16.73 18.02
CA HIS A 145 -2.06 17.64 18.67
C HIS A 145 -2.69 18.58 17.65
N GLN A 146 -3.98 18.89 17.81
CA GLN A 146 -4.63 19.84 16.92
C GLN A 146 -3.92 21.19 16.90
N GLY A 147 -3.52 21.62 15.71
CA GLY A 147 -2.82 22.88 15.51
C GLY A 147 -1.31 22.81 15.73
N GLN A 148 -0.75 21.62 15.97
CA GLN A 148 0.69 21.43 16.11
C GLN A 148 1.40 21.82 14.81
N GLN A 149 2.43 22.67 14.95
CA GLN A 149 3.34 22.99 13.86
C GLN A 149 4.38 21.87 13.73
N VAL A 150 4.52 21.35 12.52
CA VAL A 150 5.47 20.28 12.18
C VAL A 150 6.38 20.73 11.03
N GLY A 151 7.60 20.21 11.05
CA GLY A 151 8.60 20.46 10.03
C GLY A 151 8.37 19.63 8.77
N ARG A 152 9.23 19.84 7.78
CA ARG A 152 9.19 19.19 6.46
C ARG A 152 9.43 17.67 6.55
N ASP A 153 10.28 17.25 7.50
CA ASP A 153 10.69 15.87 7.71
C ASP A 153 9.75 15.09 8.67
N HIS A 154 8.64 15.69 9.08
CA HIS A 154 7.67 15.00 9.91
C HIS A 154 6.99 13.89 9.10
N VAL A 155 7.04 12.66 9.62
CA VAL A 155 6.39 11.50 9.01
C VAL A 155 4.88 11.62 9.17
N VAL A 156 4.16 11.47 8.08
CA VAL A 156 2.69 11.55 8.06
C VAL A 156 2.06 10.19 8.38
N ALA A 157 0.85 10.21 8.94
CA ALA A 157 0.04 9.03 9.23
C ALA A 157 -1.29 9.03 8.48
N ASP A 158 -1.91 7.85 8.38
CA ASP A 158 -3.20 7.70 7.71
C ASP A 158 -4.28 8.52 8.41
N GLY A 159 -4.99 9.35 7.64
CA GLY A 159 -6.00 10.27 8.12
C GLY A 159 -5.48 11.63 8.57
N ASP A 160 -4.17 11.89 8.51
CA ASP A 160 -3.62 13.20 8.85
C ASP A 160 -4.20 14.30 7.96
N VAL A 161 -4.43 15.48 8.54
CA VAL A 161 -4.86 16.67 7.81
C VAL A 161 -3.78 17.75 7.92
N LEU A 162 -3.23 18.17 6.79
CA LEU A 162 -2.16 19.16 6.71
C LEU A 162 -2.65 20.50 6.17
N GLU A 163 -2.35 21.56 6.92
CA GLU A 163 -2.41 22.93 6.42
C GLU A 163 -0.98 23.36 6.08
N LEU A 164 -0.66 23.45 4.79
CA LEU A 164 0.69 23.77 4.31
C LEU A 164 0.94 25.28 4.32
N HIS A 165 2.07 25.71 4.88
CA HIS A 165 2.48 27.11 4.94
C HIS A 165 3.80 27.31 4.19
N SER A 166 3.74 28.04 3.08
CA SER A 166 4.85 28.34 2.17
C SER A 166 5.23 29.83 2.19
#